data_AF-A0A8J4E5E6-F1
#
_entry.id   AF-A0A8J4E5E6-F1
#
_cell.length_a   1.000
_cell.length_b   1.000
_cell.length_c   1.000
_cell.angle_alpha   90.00
_cell.angle_beta   90.00
_cell.angle_gamma   90.00
#
_symmetry.space_group_name_H-M   'P 1'
#
loop_
_entity.id
_entity.type
_entity.pdbx_description
1 polymer ?
#
loop_
_entity_poly.entity_id
_entity_poly.type
_entity_poly.pdbx_seq_one_letter_code
_entity_poly.pdbx_strand_id
1 'polypeptide(L)'
;MAGGVLQWLAVRRWPVGVLATAWVGRRALRASADESRVGTLIEVMTTGRSAAARTRAAATLERLWEGRSPAWERIWDRILAVLRDDDGFDPAIGRFLLGADPACAHEPRLRVVAGMAQPFRGLNASTIVVRLGLRPIADPDLATGFRDVLHRTDEPSLLGALEFEFVEGLWAELGLRVARQERHHRLWTDDGTPTPLLEAILTNPHLPRPVDRPDRSPDLAVLMVLRDRTDLITGFDPVNLVKHLLDRLTHGTRVPRHRGGISASTACGRALTAQADGPVRIELARRAVEGDETAARYAAAGGFVPADPDLVPLFLIATRQFHRLDDADPDGRRLAAFPLAVGHAEMLLRVVNQSGVPPTVRAACVRALAAARAVGVRDLLCRRAEAGDRAATEVVVAGGHLPSDPRREPAFLFLTRQWDRYDAADPDGSRLRAYAPTRASYSEERRQLRRIAREAGRPDPGDPHRQLRGGGRGHGVAGSGGYADTGGYGDGGGYSGGGFSCGGHA
;
A
#
# COMPACT_ATOMS: atom_id res chain seq x y z
N MET A 1 41.69 -1.29 -37.13
CA MET A 1 41.29 -2.12 -38.28
C MET A 1 41.49 -3.64 -38.07
N ALA A 2 42.48 -4.13 -37.31
CA ALA A 2 42.68 -5.57 -37.12
C ALA A 2 41.58 -6.32 -36.32
N GLY A 3 40.89 -5.65 -35.39
CA GLY A 3 39.82 -6.25 -34.58
C GLY A 3 38.58 -6.67 -35.39
N GLY A 4 38.15 -5.83 -36.34
CA GLY A 4 36.95 -6.09 -37.14
C GLY A 4 37.08 -7.27 -38.10
N VAL A 5 38.29 -7.54 -38.62
CA VAL A 5 38.55 -8.69 -39.51
C VAL A 5 38.54 -10.01 -38.73
N LEU A 6 39.02 -10.02 -37.49
CA LEU A 6 38.99 -11.21 -36.63
C LEU A 6 37.57 -11.56 -36.16
N GLN A 7 36.78 -10.54 -35.83
CA GLN A 7 35.37 -10.71 -35.49
C GLN A 7 34.56 -11.22 -36.70
N TRP A 8 34.85 -10.72 -37.91
CA TRP A 8 34.24 -11.19 -39.15
C TRP A 8 34.59 -12.65 -39.49
N LEU A 9 35.82 -13.09 -39.22
CA LEU A 9 36.26 -14.47 -39.48
C LEU A 9 35.76 -15.50 -38.46
N ALA A 10 35.46 -15.10 -37.22
CA ALA A 10 34.95 -16.00 -36.17
C ALA A 10 33.50 -16.46 -36.41
N VAL A 11 32.69 -15.64 -37.08
CA VAL A 11 31.24 -15.85 -37.24
C VAL A 11 30.88 -16.68 -38.49
N ARG A 12 31.75 -16.76 -39.52
CA ARG A 12 31.44 -17.51 -40.76
C ARG A 12 31.69 -19.04 -40.66
N ARG A 13 30.83 -19.79 -41.35
CA ARG A 13 30.73 -21.27 -41.39
C ARG A 13 31.81 -21.97 -42.23
N TRP A 14 33.03 -21.42 -42.28
CA TRP A 14 34.15 -21.96 -43.06
C TRP A 14 35.23 -22.58 -42.15
N PRO A 15 36.01 -23.58 -42.61
CA PRO A 15 37.05 -24.25 -41.82
C PRO A 15 38.18 -23.31 -41.37
N VAL A 16 38.30 -22.13 -41.97
CA VAL A 16 39.24 -21.08 -41.57
C VAL A 16 38.92 -20.51 -40.18
N GLY A 17 37.66 -20.55 -39.73
CA GLY A 17 37.29 -20.09 -38.38
C GLY A 17 37.98 -20.89 -37.27
N VAL A 18 38.20 -22.19 -37.48
CA VAL A 18 38.95 -23.03 -36.51
C VAL A 18 40.42 -22.62 -36.46
N LEU A 19 41.03 -22.34 -37.61
CA LEU A 19 42.42 -21.88 -37.70
C LEU A 19 42.58 -20.45 -37.17
N ALA A 20 41.64 -19.54 -37.42
CA ALA A 20 41.64 -18.18 -36.90
C ALA A 20 41.44 -18.19 -35.37
N THR A 21 40.51 -18.97 -34.84
CA THR A 21 40.32 -19.10 -33.38
C THR A 21 41.54 -19.77 -32.73
N ALA A 22 42.12 -20.78 -33.37
CA ALA A 22 43.35 -21.42 -32.90
C ALA A 22 44.59 -20.50 -32.99
N TRP A 23 44.67 -19.64 -34.02
CA TRP A 23 45.77 -18.71 -34.23
C TRP A 23 45.65 -17.48 -33.32
N VAL A 24 44.45 -16.89 -33.21
CA VAL A 24 44.14 -15.84 -32.23
C VAL A 24 44.36 -16.37 -30.82
N GLY A 25 43.88 -17.58 -30.51
CA GLY A 25 44.17 -18.24 -29.24
C GLY A 25 45.67 -18.38 -29.00
N ARG A 26 46.44 -18.93 -29.94
CA ARG A 26 47.90 -19.09 -29.80
C ARG A 26 48.65 -17.76 -29.71
N ARG A 27 48.23 -16.71 -30.43
CA ARG A 27 48.91 -15.40 -30.45
C ARG A 27 48.50 -14.53 -29.27
N ALA A 28 47.24 -14.61 -28.83
CA ALA A 28 46.72 -14.01 -27.60
C ALA A 28 47.47 -14.56 -26.38
N LEU A 29 47.76 -15.87 -26.38
CA LEU A 29 48.44 -16.57 -25.29
C LEU A 29 49.98 -16.44 -25.28
N ARG A 30 50.62 -15.97 -26.36
CA ARG A 30 52.09 -15.90 -26.50
C ARG A 30 52.71 -14.51 -26.33
N ALA A 31 51.94 -13.44 -26.52
CA ALA A 31 52.43 -12.12 -26.15
C ALA A 31 52.11 -11.89 -24.67
N SER A 32 52.97 -11.16 -23.95
CA SER A 32 52.72 -10.70 -22.57
C SER A 32 51.27 -10.31 -22.40
N ALA A 33 50.70 -10.64 -21.24
CA ALA A 33 49.34 -10.34 -20.79
C ALA A 33 48.96 -8.87 -20.98
N ASP A 34 48.73 -8.47 -22.22
CA ASP A 34 48.32 -7.15 -22.59
C ASP A 34 46.84 -7.07 -22.27
N GLU A 35 46.54 -6.14 -21.37
CA GLU A 35 45.24 -5.90 -20.77
C GLU A 35 44.17 -5.57 -21.82
N SER A 36 44.58 -5.23 -23.06
CA SER A 36 43.73 -5.07 -24.24
C SER A 36 43.00 -6.37 -24.69
N ARG A 37 43.41 -7.55 -24.20
CA ARG A 37 42.92 -8.86 -24.67
C ARG A 37 41.87 -9.53 -23.80
N VAL A 38 41.52 -8.94 -22.65
CA VAL A 38 40.55 -9.52 -21.71
C VAL A 38 39.21 -9.85 -22.37
N GLY A 39 38.69 -8.94 -23.21
CA GLY A 39 37.46 -9.17 -23.95
C GLY A 39 37.50 -10.40 -24.85
N THR A 40 38.60 -10.59 -25.58
CA THR A 40 38.81 -11.77 -26.43
C THR A 40 38.94 -13.04 -25.61
N LEU A 41 39.60 -13.00 -24.43
CA LEU A 41 39.71 -14.18 -23.57
C LEU A 41 38.34 -14.62 -23.05
N ILE A 42 37.49 -13.67 -22.61
CA ILE A 42 36.13 -13.97 -22.18
C ILE A 42 35.29 -14.52 -23.33
N GLU A 43 35.36 -13.90 -24.52
CA GLU A 43 34.65 -14.39 -25.72
C GLU A 43 35.10 -15.79 -26.14
N VAL A 44 36.41 -16.07 -26.10
CA VAL A 44 36.96 -17.41 -26.39
C VAL A 44 36.53 -18.40 -25.32
N MET A 45 36.48 -18.01 -24.05
CA MET A 45 36.04 -18.87 -22.95
C MET A 45 34.57 -19.29 -23.11
N THR A 46 33.68 -18.37 -23.51
CA THR A 46 32.24 -18.61 -23.64
C THR A 46 31.89 -19.28 -24.98
N THR A 47 32.27 -18.64 -26.08
CA THR A 47 31.81 -19.01 -27.43
C THR A 47 32.82 -19.85 -28.23
N GLY A 48 34.02 -20.09 -27.69
CA GLY A 48 35.08 -20.80 -28.39
C GLY A 48 34.69 -22.24 -28.77
N ARG A 49 34.74 -22.56 -30.06
CA ARG A 49 34.39 -23.90 -30.58
C ARG A 49 35.28 -25.03 -30.04
N SER A 50 36.53 -24.73 -29.68
CA SER A 50 37.48 -25.71 -29.17
C SER A 50 37.45 -25.76 -27.64
N ALA A 51 37.14 -26.92 -27.06
CA ALA A 51 37.19 -27.14 -25.60
C ALA A 51 38.59 -26.83 -25.02
N ALA A 52 39.66 -27.17 -25.74
CA ALA A 52 41.03 -26.84 -25.34
C ALA A 52 41.29 -25.33 -25.35
N ALA A 53 40.74 -24.58 -26.31
CA ALA A 53 40.85 -23.13 -26.35
C ALA A 53 40.10 -22.47 -25.19
N ARG A 54 38.86 -22.92 -24.91
CA ARG A 54 38.07 -22.47 -23.76
C ARG A 54 38.81 -22.69 -22.43
N THR A 55 39.33 -23.90 -22.23
CA THR A 55 40.10 -24.27 -21.02
C THR A 55 41.34 -23.39 -20.84
N ARG A 56 42.10 -23.14 -21.91
CA ARG A 56 43.27 -22.26 -21.85
C ARG A 56 42.90 -20.80 -21.60
N ALA A 57 41.80 -20.32 -22.17
CA ALA A 57 41.31 -18.97 -21.94
C ALA A 57 40.91 -18.80 -20.46
N ALA A 58 40.14 -19.75 -19.91
CA ALA A 58 39.79 -19.78 -18.50
C ALA A 58 41.03 -19.77 -17.59
N ALA A 59 41.97 -20.71 -17.77
CA ALA A 59 43.20 -20.77 -16.99
C ALA A 59 44.07 -19.50 -17.11
N THR A 60 43.98 -18.78 -18.24
CA THR A 60 44.67 -17.51 -18.41
C THR A 60 43.97 -16.39 -17.64
N LEU A 61 42.64 -16.32 -17.69
CA LEU A 61 41.86 -15.39 -16.89
C LEU A 61 42.10 -15.61 -15.38
N GLU A 62 42.22 -16.87 -14.94
CA GLU A 62 42.51 -17.20 -13.54
C GLU A 62 43.87 -16.65 -13.10
N ARG A 63 44.93 -16.86 -13.87
CA ARG A 63 46.26 -16.27 -13.57
C ARG A 63 46.23 -14.74 -13.55
N LEU A 64 45.50 -14.11 -14.47
CA LEU A 64 45.37 -12.65 -14.51
C LEU A 64 44.62 -12.11 -13.30
N TRP A 65 43.62 -12.86 -12.83
CA TRP A 65 42.86 -12.55 -11.63
C TRP A 65 43.72 -12.66 -10.37
N GLU A 66 44.41 -13.79 -10.19
CA GLU A 66 45.27 -14.08 -9.03
C GLU A 66 46.40 -13.05 -8.87
N GLY A 67 46.98 -12.59 -9.99
CA GLY A 67 48.04 -11.59 -9.96
C GLY A 67 47.62 -10.20 -9.48
N ARG A 68 46.31 -9.95 -9.26
CA ARG A 68 45.72 -8.64 -8.89
C ARG A 68 46.21 -7.47 -9.76
N SER A 69 46.65 -7.77 -10.98
CA SER A 69 47.06 -6.77 -11.98
C SER A 69 45.86 -5.94 -12.41
N PRO A 70 46.00 -4.69 -12.88
CA PRO A 70 44.86 -3.87 -13.33
C PRO A 70 43.98 -4.53 -14.42
N ALA A 71 44.42 -5.64 -15.02
CA ALA A 71 43.59 -6.52 -15.84
C ALA A 71 42.40 -7.13 -15.08
N TRP A 72 42.49 -7.38 -13.77
CA TRP A 72 41.43 -8.01 -12.97
C TRP A 72 40.14 -7.17 -12.96
N GLU A 73 40.28 -5.85 -12.84
CA GLU A 73 39.17 -4.88 -12.95
C GLU A 73 38.48 -4.98 -14.31
N ARG A 74 39.27 -5.05 -15.39
CA ARG A 74 38.73 -5.22 -16.75
C ARG A 74 38.04 -6.55 -16.95
N ILE A 75 38.55 -7.62 -16.34
CA ILE A 75 37.91 -8.94 -16.34
C ILE A 75 36.53 -8.80 -15.71
N TRP A 76 36.47 -8.18 -14.53
CA TRP A 76 35.23 -7.95 -13.81
C TRP A 76 34.23 -7.10 -14.60
N ASP A 77 34.66 -5.94 -15.11
CA ASP A 77 33.85 -5.05 -15.94
C ASP A 77 33.26 -5.75 -17.15
N ARG A 78 34.10 -6.53 -17.84
CA ARG A 78 33.66 -7.23 -19.04
C ARG A 78 32.71 -8.36 -18.72
N ILE A 79 32.92 -9.10 -17.63
CA ILE A 79 31.96 -10.11 -17.15
C ILE A 79 30.63 -9.44 -16.79
N LEU A 80 30.63 -8.33 -16.05
CA LEU A 80 29.41 -7.61 -15.72
C LEU A 80 28.67 -7.10 -16.97
N ALA A 81 29.40 -6.63 -17.98
CA ALA A 81 28.78 -6.24 -19.25
C ALA A 81 28.07 -7.44 -19.91
N VAL A 82 28.71 -8.61 -19.94
CA VAL A 82 28.09 -9.84 -20.47
C VAL A 82 26.88 -10.26 -19.64
N LEU A 83 26.92 -10.12 -18.31
CA LEU A 83 25.79 -10.47 -17.43
C LEU A 83 24.61 -9.50 -17.53
N ARG A 84 24.81 -8.28 -18.04
CA ARG A 84 23.74 -7.29 -18.26
C ARG A 84 22.96 -7.56 -19.54
N ASP A 85 23.64 -8.08 -20.55
CA ASP A 85 22.98 -8.50 -21.78
C ASP A 85 22.23 -9.79 -21.42
N ASP A 86 20.88 -9.73 -21.36
CA ASP A 86 20.01 -10.84 -20.91
C ASP A 86 20.12 -12.12 -21.79
N ASP A 87 20.94 -12.07 -22.84
CA ASP A 87 21.28 -13.08 -23.84
C ASP A 87 22.05 -14.28 -23.25
N GLY A 88 21.38 -15.01 -22.35
CA GLY A 88 21.82 -16.30 -21.84
C GLY A 88 23.00 -16.23 -20.86
N PHE A 89 22.87 -16.96 -19.74
CA PHE A 89 23.96 -17.12 -18.79
C PHE A 89 24.93 -18.23 -19.26
N ASP A 90 26.19 -17.88 -19.54
CA ASP A 90 27.20 -18.87 -19.93
C ASP A 90 27.76 -19.61 -18.70
N PRO A 91 27.67 -20.94 -18.63
CA PRO A 91 28.17 -21.73 -17.50
C PRO A 91 29.68 -21.56 -17.23
N ALA A 92 30.49 -21.26 -18.25
CA ALA A 92 31.93 -21.04 -18.07
C ALA A 92 32.22 -19.77 -17.26
N ILE A 93 31.43 -18.70 -17.48
CA ILE A 93 31.50 -17.50 -16.63
C ILE A 93 31.09 -17.85 -15.20
N GLY A 94 30.02 -18.63 -15.03
CA GLY A 94 29.58 -19.10 -13.72
C GLY A 94 30.66 -19.84 -12.94
N ARG A 95 31.31 -20.83 -13.56
CA ARG A 95 32.41 -21.59 -12.94
C ARG A 95 33.61 -20.71 -12.61
N PHE A 96 33.95 -19.75 -13.48
CA PHE A 96 35.02 -18.80 -13.21
C PHE A 96 34.71 -17.95 -11.97
N LEU A 97 33.49 -17.39 -11.89
CA LEU A 97 33.03 -16.52 -10.81
C LEU A 97 32.91 -17.23 -9.45
N LEU A 98 32.46 -18.48 -9.45
CA LEU A 98 32.38 -19.35 -8.28
C LEU A 98 33.71 -20.03 -7.93
N GLY A 99 34.79 -19.72 -8.66
CA GLY A 99 36.13 -20.16 -8.29
C GLY A 99 36.61 -19.49 -7.00
N ALA A 100 37.46 -20.20 -6.25
CA ALA A 100 38.04 -19.67 -5.02
C ALA A 100 38.92 -18.43 -5.28
N ASP A 101 38.90 -17.51 -4.33
CA ASP A 101 39.78 -16.35 -4.28
C ASP A 101 40.32 -16.17 -2.86
N PRO A 102 41.51 -16.73 -2.55
CA PRO A 102 42.09 -16.66 -1.22
C PRO A 102 42.36 -15.25 -0.71
N ALA A 103 42.45 -14.26 -1.61
CA ALA A 103 42.66 -12.86 -1.27
C ALA A 103 41.35 -12.09 -1.02
N CYS A 104 40.19 -12.73 -1.15
CA CYS A 104 38.92 -12.15 -0.76
C CYS A 104 38.89 -11.95 0.77
N ALA A 105 38.61 -10.72 1.20
CA ALA A 105 38.46 -10.39 2.63
C ALA A 105 37.10 -10.80 3.21
N HIS A 106 36.17 -11.21 2.34
CA HIS A 106 34.79 -11.50 2.64
C HIS A 106 34.49 -12.99 2.42
N GLU A 107 33.54 -13.51 3.18
CA GLU A 107 33.04 -14.86 2.99
C GLU A 107 31.79 -14.83 2.09
N PRO A 108 31.54 -15.86 1.25
CA PRO A 108 32.50 -16.91 0.90
C PRO A 108 33.66 -16.36 0.06
N ARG A 109 34.87 -16.90 0.23
CA ARG A 109 36.09 -16.49 -0.50
C ARG A 109 36.09 -16.89 -1.97
N LEU A 110 35.22 -16.26 -2.75
CA LEU A 110 35.01 -16.53 -4.17
C LEU A 110 35.31 -15.28 -5.01
N ARG A 111 35.66 -15.47 -6.28
CA ARG A 111 35.99 -14.37 -7.20
C ARG A 111 34.82 -13.39 -7.38
N VAL A 112 33.59 -13.90 -7.39
CA VAL A 112 32.37 -13.06 -7.44
C VAL A 112 32.27 -12.08 -6.27
N VAL A 113 32.66 -12.51 -5.06
CA VAL A 113 32.63 -11.68 -3.85
C VAL A 113 33.81 -10.73 -3.84
N ALA A 114 35.01 -11.20 -4.19
CA ALA A 114 36.19 -10.35 -4.31
C ALA A 114 36.03 -9.25 -5.37
N GLY A 115 35.28 -9.52 -6.44
CA GLY A 115 34.90 -8.52 -7.45
C GLY A 115 34.02 -7.40 -6.92
N MET A 116 33.24 -7.66 -5.87
CA MET A 116 32.32 -6.68 -5.27
C MET A 116 33.00 -5.73 -4.29
N ALA A 117 34.02 -6.18 -3.57
CA ALA A 117 34.69 -5.43 -2.50
C ALA A 117 35.43 -4.14 -2.96
N GLN A 118 35.31 -3.75 -4.23
CA GLN A 118 35.97 -2.57 -4.76
C GLN A 118 35.19 -1.27 -4.45
N PRO A 119 35.87 -0.18 -4.02
CA PRO A 119 35.23 1.04 -3.50
C PRO A 119 34.31 1.84 -4.44
N PHE A 120 34.21 1.48 -5.73
CA PHE A 120 33.49 2.28 -6.74
C PHE A 120 32.43 1.49 -7.50
N ARG A 121 32.19 0.24 -7.11
CA ARG A 121 31.20 -0.63 -7.76
C ARG A 121 29.85 -0.39 -7.08
N GLY A 122 29.18 0.68 -7.47
CA GLY A 122 27.87 1.04 -6.89
C GLY A 122 26.82 -0.08 -7.01
N LEU A 123 25.68 0.14 -6.35
CA LEU A 123 24.53 -0.78 -6.20
C LEU A 123 24.20 -1.64 -7.45
N ASN A 124 24.36 -1.08 -8.65
CA ASN A 124 24.11 -1.77 -9.91
C ASN A 124 24.88 -3.09 -10.09
N ALA A 125 26.17 -3.15 -9.73
CA ALA A 125 26.96 -4.37 -9.90
C ALA A 125 26.47 -5.50 -8.98
N SER A 126 26.22 -5.16 -7.71
CA SER A 126 25.74 -6.09 -6.70
C SER A 126 24.32 -6.58 -7.01
N THR A 127 23.43 -5.72 -7.51
CA THR A 127 22.08 -6.15 -7.96
C THR A 127 22.13 -7.15 -9.12
N ILE A 128 23.11 -7.05 -10.03
CA ILE A 128 23.28 -8.04 -11.11
C ILE A 128 23.65 -9.40 -10.53
N VAL A 129 24.53 -9.45 -9.53
CA VAL A 129 24.92 -10.71 -8.87
C VAL A 129 23.74 -11.32 -8.09
N VAL A 130 22.98 -10.50 -7.37
CA VAL A 130 21.75 -10.96 -6.69
C VAL A 130 20.78 -11.56 -7.72
N ARG A 131 20.47 -10.84 -8.79
CA ARG A 131 19.57 -11.32 -9.87
C ARG A 131 20.09 -12.59 -10.53
N LEU A 132 21.41 -12.71 -10.71
CA LEU A 132 22.02 -13.91 -11.25
C LEU A 132 21.77 -15.13 -10.35
N GLY A 133 21.93 -14.98 -9.03
CA GLY A 133 21.64 -16.07 -8.08
C GLY A 133 20.17 -16.47 -7.98
N LEU A 134 19.26 -15.59 -8.43
CA LEU A 134 17.82 -15.84 -8.47
C LEU A 134 17.32 -16.33 -9.83
N ARG A 135 18.13 -16.21 -10.88
CA ARG A 135 17.78 -16.63 -12.23
C ARG A 135 17.68 -18.17 -12.30
N PRO A 136 16.76 -18.72 -13.10
CA PRO A 136 16.81 -20.14 -13.46
C PRO A 136 18.11 -20.43 -14.24
N ILE A 137 19.06 -21.10 -13.60
CA ILE A 137 20.31 -21.57 -14.23
C ILE A 137 20.15 -23.06 -14.51
N ALA A 138 20.41 -23.48 -15.75
CA ALA A 138 20.22 -24.87 -16.19
C ALA A 138 21.20 -25.85 -15.52
N ASP A 139 22.40 -25.38 -15.15
CA ASP A 139 23.40 -26.14 -14.41
C ASP A 139 23.07 -26.07 -12.89
N PRO A 140 22.67 -27.18 -12.25
CA PRO A 140 22.22 -27.18 -10.87
C PRO A 140 23.33 -26.84 -9.87
N ASP A 141 24.59 -27.18 -10.18
CA ASP A 141 25.74 -26.89 -9.31
C ASP A 141 26.01 -25.38 -9.29
N LEU A 142 25.92 -24.74 -10.46
CA LEU A 142 26.02 -23.28 -10.56
C LEU A 142 24.84 -22.58 -9.88
N ALA A 143 23.62 -23.06 -10.09
CA ALA A 143 22.44 -22.52 -9.44
C ALA A 143 22.58 -22.56 -7.90
N THR A 144 23.05 -23.69 -7.37
CA THR A 144 23.29 -23.87 -5.94
C THR A 144 24.42 -22.97 -5.46
N GLY A 145 25.55 -22.94 -6.16
CA GLY A 145 26.71 -22.13 -5.76
C GLY A 145 26.42 -20.63 -5.71
N PHE A 146 25.65 -20.07 -6.66
CA PHE A 146 25.26 -18.67 -6.58
C PHE A 146 24.25 -18.38 -5.46
N ARG A 147 23.32 -19.31 -5.17
CA ARG A 147 22.43 -19.15 -4.01
C ARG A 147 23.24 -19.17 -2.72
N ASP A 148 24.17 -20.10 -2.58
CA ASP A 148 25.05 -20.21 -1.40
C ASP A 148 25.84 -18.92 -1.14
N VAL A 149 26.26 -18.23 -2.20
CA VAL A 149 26.86 -16.88 -2.08
C VAL A 149 25.90 -15.92 -1.39
N LEU A 150 24.64 -15.83 -1.85
CA LEU A 150 23.66 -14.92 -1.27
C LEU A 150 23.31 -15.28 0.19
N HIS A 151 23.26 -16.57 0.50
CA HIS A 151 22.98 -17.07 1.85
C HIS A 151 24.10 -16.78 2.86
N ARG A 152 25.35 -16.65 2.41
CA ARG A 152 26.52 -16.61 3.30
C ARG A 152 27.34 -15.33 3.22
N THR A 153 27.08 -14.50 2.21
CA THR A 153 27.92 -13.33 1.97
C THR A 153 27.92 -12.36 3.14
N ASP A 154 29.10 -11.88 3.53
CA ASP A 154 29.27 -10.75 4.45
C ASP A 154 29.72 -9.46 3.73
N GLU A 155 29.83 -9.50 2.40
CA GLU A 155 30.29 -8.37 1.59
C GLU A 155 29.25 -7.23 1.60
N PRO A 156 29.62 -6.01 2.06
CA PRO A 156 28.66 -4.93 2.31
C PRO A 156 27.80 -4.50 1.11
N SER A 157 28.35 -4.55 -0.11
CA SER A 157 27.65 -4.11 -1.33
C SER A 157 26.59 -5.12 -1.76
N LEU A 158 26.88 -6.42 -1.66
CA LEU A 158 25.93 -7.52 -1.86
C LEU A 158 24.83 -7.51 -0.80
N LEU A 159 25.19 -7.29 0.48
CA LEU A 159 24.19 -7.14 1.55
C LEU A 159 23.27 -5.94 1.28
N GLY A 160 23.82 -4.81 0.82
CA GLY A 160 23.02 -3.65 0.42
C GLY A 160 22.13 -3.90 -0.79
N ALA A 161 22.59 -4.70 -1.76
CA ALA A 161 21.77 -5.10 -2.90
C ALA A 161 20.64 -6.07 -2.51
N LEU A 162 20.88 -6.99 -1.57
CA LEU A 162 19.84 -7.86 -1.03
C LEU A 162 18.76 -7.06 -0.30
N GLU A 163 19.16 -6.10 0.55
CA GLU A 163 18.24 -5.17 1.22
C GLU A 163 17.47 -4.29 0.21
N PHE A 164 18.13 -3.83 -0.85
CA PHE A 164 17.48 -3.07 -1.92
C PHE A 164 16.45 -3.91 -2.67
N GLU A 165 16.81 -5.11 -3.14
CA GLU A 165 15.88 -6.00 -3.85
C GLU A 165 14.73 -6.46 -2.92
N PHE A 166 14.97 -6.56 -1.61
CA PHE A 166 13.90 -6.75 -0.63
C PHE A 166 12.87 -5.61 -0.68
N VAL A 167 13.33 -4.35 -0.53
CA VAL A 167 12.43 -3.18 -0.53
C VAL A 167 11.68 -3.06 -1.86
N GLU A 168 12.36 -3.31 -2.97
CA GLU A 168 11.77 -3.27 -4.31
C GLU A 168 10.69 -4.35 -4.49
N GLY A 169 10.96 -5.59 -4.05
CA GLY A 169 9.97 -6.67 -4.04
C GLY A 169 8.78 -6.33 -3.13
N LEU A 170 9.05 -5.75 -1.97
CA LEU A 170 8.04 -5.32 -1.00
C LEU A 170 7.11 -4.22 -1.56
N TRP A 171 7.63 -3.31 -2.37
CA TRP A 171 6.83 -2.28 -3.07
C TRP A 171 6.02 -2.84 -4.22
N ALA A 172 6.57 -3.81 -4.97
CA ALA A 172 5.87 -4.48 -6.05
C ALA A 172 4.59 -5.16 -5.56
N GLU A 173 4.64 -5.80 -4.38
CA GLU A 173 3.50 -6.51 -3.80
C GLU A 173 2.38 -5.60 -3.31
N LEU A 174 2.68 -4.35 -2.92
CA LEU A 174 1.63 -3.38 -2.62
C LEU A 174 0.96 -2.81 -3.86
N GLY A 175 1.47 -3.12 -5.06
CA GLY A 175 1.03 -2.45 -6.28
C GLY A 175 1.40 -0.96 -6.33
N LEU A 176 2.32 -0.50 -5.47
CA LEU A 176 2.78 0.90 -5.47
C LEU A 176 3.69 1.23 -6.65
N ARG A 177 4.10 0.23 -7.44
CA ARG A 177 4.83 0.43 -8.70
C ARG A 177 4.03 -0.04 -9.90
N VAL A 178 3.67 0.93 -10.75
CA VAL A 178 2.74 0.76 -11.89
C VAL A 178 3.48 0.53 -13.23
N ALA A 179 4.80 0.78 -13.34
CA ALA A 179 5.41 0.96 -14.67
C ALA A 179 6.65 0.10 -15.04
N ARG A 180 7.20 -0.73 -14.14
CA ARG A 180 8.39 -1.58 -14.45
C ARG A 180 8.29 -3.00 -13.85
N GLN A 181 7.08 -3.54 -13.80
CA GLN A 181 6.76 -4.79 -13.08
C GLN A 181 7.57 -6.02 -13.54
N GLU A 182 8.14 -6.02 -14.74
CA GLU A 182 8.83 -7.21 -15.27
C GLU A 182 10.20 -7.51 -14.62
N ARG A 183 10.78 -6.59 -13.85
CA ARG A 183 12.17 -6.73 -13.37
C ARG A 183 12.34 -6.96 -11.88
N HIS A 184 11.26 -6.98 -11.09
CA HIS A 184 11.36 -7.11 -9.64
C HIS A 184 11.01 -8.53 -9.19
N HIS A 185 11.83 -9.09 -8.31
CA HIS A 185 11.57 -10.40 -7.72
C HIS A 185 10.47 -10.28 -6.67
N ARG A 186 9.45 -11.14 -6.77
CA ARG A 186 8.46 -11.30 -5.69
C ARG A 186 9.15 -11.83 -4.44
N LEU A 187 8.68 -11.45 -3.25
CA LEU A 187 9.22 -11.95 -1.98
C LEU A 187 8.49 -13.22 -1.53
N TRP A 188 7.21 -13.31 -1.86
CA TRP A 188 6.40 -14.51 -1.67
C TRP A 188 5.86 -15.05 -2.99
N THR A 189 5.73 -16.37 -3.07
CA THR A 189 4.94 -17.06 -4.09
C THR A 189 3.45 -16.85 -3.87
N ASP A 190 2.61 -17.30 -4.81
CA ASP A 190 1.15 -17.22 -4.70
C ASP A 190 0.58 -18.12 -3.56
N ASP A 191 1.34 -19.11 -3.09
CA ASP A 191 1.00 -19.94 -1.92
C ASP A 191 1.59 -19.43 -0.59
N GLY A 192 2.32 -18.31 -0.62
CA GLY A 192 2.87 -17.63 0.55
C GLY A 192 4.18 -18.23 1.05
N THR A 193 4.79 -19.12 0.28
CA THR A 193 6.14 -19.58 0.55
C THR A 193 7.15 -18.48 0.20
N PRO A 194 8.22 -18.30 1.00
CA PRO A 194 9.30 -17.38 0.65
C PRO A 194 9.90 -17.75 -0.71
N THR A 195 10.14 -16.77 -1.57
CA THR A 195 10.92 -17.00 -2.80
C THR A 195 12.39 -17.17 -2.48
N PRO A 196 13.24 -17.69 -3.40
CA PRO A 196 14.68 -17.82 -3.17
C PRO A 196 15.37 -16.51 -2.73
N LEU A 197 14.86 -15.35 -3.14
CA LEU A 197 15.36 -14.05 -2.67
C LEU A 197 15.08 -13.88 -1.18
N LEU A 198 13.83 -14.05 -0.77
CA LEU A 198 13.45 -13.90 0.63
C LEU A 198 14.11 -14.98 1.50
N GLU A 199 14.22 -16.22 1.03
CA GLU A 199 14.97 -17.28 1.73
C GLU A 199 16.43 -16.90 1.94
N ALA A 200 17.12 -16.40 0.90
CA ALA A 200 18.50 -15.94 1.00
C ALA A 200 18.67 -14.84 2.05
N ILE A 201 17.80 -13.82 2.00
CA ILE A 201 17.79 -12.73 2.97
C ILE A 201 17.51 -13.24 4.38
N LEU A 202 16.50 -14.09 4.55
CA LEU A 202 16.04 -14.54 5.87
C LEU A 202 16.96 -15.56 6.53
N THR A 203 17.91 -16.14 5.80
CA THR A 203 18.87 -17.10 6.34
C THR A 203 20.29 -16.55 6.41
N ASN A 204 20.58 -15.44 5.72
CA ASN A 204 21.89 -14.80 5.79
C ASN A 204 22.18 -14.26 7.21
N PRO A 205 23.25 -14.71 7.87
CA PRO A 205 23.55 -14.33 9.26
C PRO A 205 23.95 -12.86 9.44
N HIS A 206 24.32 -12.19 8.35
CA HIS A 206 24.71 -10.78 8.34
C HIS A 206 23.52 -9.84 8.06
N LEU A 207 22.31 -10.37 7.83
CA LEU A 207 21.08 -9.61 7.65
C LEU A 207 20.07 -9.82 8.80
N PRO A 208 19.31 -8.78 9.17
CA PRO A 208 19.40 -7.39 8.70
C PRO A 208 20.55 -6.63 9.37
N ARG A 209 21.07 -5.60 8.69
CA ARG A 209 22.08 -4.71 9.26
C ARG A 209 21.43 -3.53 10.00
N PRO A 210 22.12 -2.92 10.99
CA PRO A 210 21.77 -1.59 11.46
C PRO A 210 21.75 -0.61 10.29
N VAL A 211 20.71 0.21 10.19
CA VAL A 211 20.56 1.15 9.07
C VAL A 211 21.28 2.45 9.40
N ASP A 212 22.26 2.84 8.57
CA ASP A 212 23.02 4.09 8.75
C ASP A 212 22.15 5.35 8.64
N ARG A 213 21.07 5.28 7.83
CA ARG A 213 20.13 6.37 7.55
C ARG A 213 18.68 5.84 7.55
N PRO A 214 18.09 5.63 8.73
CA PRO A 214 16.81 4.94 8.86
C PRO A 214 15.63 5.71 8.23
N ASP A 215 15.78 7.03 8.06
CA ASP A 215 14.85 7.91 7.35
C ASP A 215 14.73 7.59 5.85
N ARG A 216 15.77 7.01 5.24
CA ARG A 216 15.80 6.76 3.78
C ARG A 216 15.14 5.45 3.37
N SER A 217 14.95 4.52 4.29
CA SER A 217 14.45 3.17 3.95
C SER A 217 13.63 2.57 5.10
N PRO A 218 12.52 3.23 5.52
CA PRO A 218 11.65 2.73 6.59
C PRO A 218 11.08 1.33 6.31
N ASP A 219 10.99 0.93 5.04
CA ASP A 219 10.56 -0.41 4.63
C ASP A 219 11.50 -1.54 5.10
N LEU A 220 12.77 -1.25 5.41
CA LEU A 220 13.69 -2.24 6.01
C LEU A 220 13.28 -2.66 7.42
N ALA A 221 12.44 -1.86 8.10
CA ALA A 221 11.87 -2.28 9.39
C ALA A 221 11.05 -3.58 9.25
N VAL A 222 10.42 -3.82 8.09
CA VAL A 222 9.70 -5.07 7.83
C VAL A 222 10.66 -6.27 7.83
N LEU A 223 11.84 -6.13 7.23
CA LEU A 223 12.86 -7.18 7.25
C LEU A 223 13.36 -7.46 8.66
N MET A 224 13.62 -6.42 9.45
CA MET A 224 14.03 -6.56 10.86
C MET A 224 13.00 -7.32 11.67
N VAL A 225 11.73 -6.98 11.49
CA VAL A 225 10.62 -7.65 12.17
C VAL A 225 10.47 -9.10 11.71
N LEU A 226 10.64 -9.40 10.42
CA LEU A 226 10.62 -10.76 9.89
C LEU A 226 11.75 -11.64 10.46
N ARG A 227 12.89 -11.03 10.81
CA ARG A 227 14.06 -11.68 11.41
C ARG A 227 14.07 -11.64 12.95
N ASP A 228 12.98 -11.19 13.56
CA ASP A 228 12.85 -11.02 15.02
C ASP A 228 13.95 -10.12 15.63
N ARG A 229 14.45 -9.16 14.84
CA ARG A 229 15.45 -8.16 15.24
C ARG A 229 14.78 -6.84 15.58
N THR A 230 13.84 -6.89 16.52
CA THR A 230 13.09 -5.71 16.98
C THR A 230 13.96 -4.70 17.75
N ASP A 231 15.16 -5.11 18.17
CA ASP A 231 16.18 -4.19 18.70
C ASP A 231 16.58 -3.13 17.65
N LEU A 232 16.63 -3.51 16.37
CA LEU A 232 17.09 -2.63 15.30
C LEU A 232 16.04 -1.62 14.82
N ILE A 233 14.74 -1.85 15.07
CA ILE A 233 13.69 -0.92 14.62
C ILE A 233 13.60 0.35 15.48
N THR A 234 14.25 0.36 16.65
CA THR A 234 14.27 1.53 17.56
C THR A 234 15.01 2.73 16.97
N GLY A 235 15.89 2.52 15.99
CA GLY A 235 16.59 3.60 15.30
C GLY A 235 15.75 4.37 14.28
N PHE A 236 14.54 3.89 13.94
CA PHE A 236 13.70 4.53 12.94
C PHE A 236 12.89 5.69 13.51
N ASP A 237 12.61 6.66 12.65
CA ASP A 237 11.62 7.70 12.96
C ASP A 237 10.27 7.02 13.31
N PRO A 238 9.70 7.28 14.50
CA PRO A 238 8.49 6.60 14.96
C PRO A 238 7.28 6.78 14.04
N VAL A 239 7.14 7.97 13.45
CA VAL A 239 6.02 8.30 12.55
C VAL A 239 6.08 7.45 11.29
N ASN A 240 7.26 7.40 10.65
CA ASN A 240 7.47 6.59 9.47
C ASN A 240 7.42 5.09 9.79
N LEU A 241 8.02 4.65 10.89
CA LEU A 241 7.98 3.25 11.31
C LEU A 241 6.53 2.75 11.46
N VAL A 242 5.72 3.45 12.26
CA VAL A 242 4.32 3.08 12.48
C VAL A 242 3.54 3.11 11.17
N LYS A 243 3.70 4.16 10.36
CA LYS A 243 3.06 4.26 9.04
C LYS A 243 3.35 3.03 8.18
N HIS A 244 4.62 2.70 7.98
CA HIS A 244 5.02 1.62 7.09
C HIS A 244 4.55 0.26 7.61
N LEU A 245 4.65 -0.02 8.92
CA LEU A 245 4.15 -1.27 9.49
C LEU A 245 2.61 -1.38 9.39
N LEU A 246 1.87 -0.30 9.60
CA LEU A 246 0.41 -0.27 9.43
C LEU A 246 -0.01 -0.43 7.97
N ASP A 247 0.69 0.20 7.03
CA ASP A 247 0.43 0.03 5.59
C ASP A 247 0.55 -1.46 5.20
N ARG A 248 1.52 -2.19 5.78
CA ARG A 248 1.62 -3.65 5.58
C ARG A 248 0.47 -4.43 6.15
N LEU A 249 -0.04 -4.02 7.31
CA LEU A 249 -1.17 -4.68 7.95
C LEU A 249 -2.49 -4.45 7.20
N THR A 250 -2.63 -3.27 6.59
CA THR A 250 -3.83 -2.87 5.84
C THR A 250 -3.85 -3.47 4.44
N HIS A 251 -2.72 -3.44 3.73
CA HIS A 251 -2.62 -3.92 2.35
C HIS A 251 -2.13 -5.37 2.21
N GLY A 252 -1.53 -5.94 3.26
CA GLY A 252 -0.94 -7.28 3.26
C GLY A 252 -1.94 -8.45 3.32
N THR A 253 -3.25 -8.20 3.21
CA THR A 253 -4.26 -9.26 3.10
C THR A 253 -4.12 -10.11 1.83
N ARG A 254 -3.31 -9.66 0.87
CA ARG A 254 -2.93 -10.41 -0.34
C ARG A 254 -1.70 -11.29 -0.17
N VAL A 255 -0.95 -11.17 0.93
CA VAL A 255 0.21 -12.05 1.18
C VAL A 255 -0.33 -13.36 1.75
N PRO A 256 -0.16 -14.51 1.06
CA PRO A 256 -0.78 -15.75 1.49
C PRO A 256 -0.23 -16.20 2.85
N ARG A 257 -1.08 -16.85 3.64
CA ARG A 257 -0.69 -17.40 4.95
C ARG A 257 0.30 -18.54 4.71
N HIS A 258 1.57 -18.32 5.05
CA HIS A 258 2.61 -19.34 5.02
C HIS A 258 2.15 -20.60 5.79
N ARG A 259 2.21 -21.78 5.16
CA ARG A 259 2.05 -23.06 5.85
C ARG A 259 3.25 -23.26 6.79
N GLY A 260 3.10 -22.92 8.06
CA GLY A 260 4.13 -23.14 9.11
C GLY A 260 5.04 -21.95 9.46
N GLY A 261 4.80 -20.75 8.92
CA GLY A 261 5.62 -19.56 9.16
C GLY A 261 4.79 -18.33 9.58
N ILE A 262 5.42 -17.38 10.26
CA ILE A 262 4.80 -16.11 10.66
C ILE A 262 4.67 -15.25 9.40
N SER A 263 3.46 -14.88 8.99
CA SER A 263 3.26 -13.95 7.87
C SER A 263 3.89 -12.59 8.18
N ALA A 264 4.32 -11.83 7.17
CA ALA A 264 4.80 -10.45 7.35
C ALA A 264 3.82 -9.59 8.15
N SER A 265 2.52 -9.73 7.89
CA SER A 265 1.47 -9.06 8.67
C SER A 265 1.46 -9.48 10.15
N THR A 266 1.60 -10.76 10.45
CA THR A 266 1.65 -11.25 11.83
C THR A 266 2.91 -10.75 12.55
N ALA A 267 4.05 -10.78 11.87
CA ALA A 267 5.31 -10.26 12.41
C ALA A 267 5.19 -8.75 12.70
N CYS A 268 4.69 -7.95 11.75
CA CYS A 268 4.45 -6.51 11.94
C CYS A 268 3.50 -6.23 13.11
N GLY A 269 2.41 -7.01 13.22
CA GLY A 269 1.47 -6.88 14.33
C GLY A 269 2.10 -7.20 15.70
N ARG A 270 2.92 -8.26 15.77
CA ARG A 270 3.70 -8.59 16.97
C ARG A 270 4.69 -7.49 17.34
N ALA A 271 5.42 -6.98 16.35
CA ALA A 271 6.36 -5.90 16.58
C ALA A 271 5.67 -4.64 17.12
N LEU A 272 4.53 -4.23 16.55
CA LEU A 272 3.76 -3.08 17.04
C LEU A 272 3.19 -3.28 18.45
N THR A 273 2.75 -4.50 18.79
CA THR A 273 2.17 -4.80 20.11
C THR A 273 3.22 -4.97 21.21
N ALA A 274 4.43 -5.43 20.85
CA ALA A 274 5.53 -5.65 21.79
C ALA A 274 6.41 -4.41 22.04
N GLN A 275 6.11 -3.27 21.42
CA GLN A 275 6.86 -2.02 21.66
C GLN A 275 6.87 -1.69 23.15
N ALA A 276 8.01 -1.25 23.70
CA ALA A 276 8.10 -0.71 25.06
C ALA A 276 7.52 0.72 25.13
N ASP A 277 7.42 1.28 26.34
CA ASP A 277 7.05 2.70 26.51
C ASP A 277 8.00 3.60 25.73
N GLY A 278 7.44 4.45 24.88
CA GLY A 278 8.23 5.32 24.02
C GLY A 278 7.47 5.90 22.82
N PRO A 279 8.19 6.58 21.92
CA PRO A 279 7.61 7.33 20.82
C PRO A 279 6.73 6.51 19.86
N VAL A 280 7.05 5.23 19.63
CA VAL A 280 6.27 4.35 18.75
C VAL A 280 4.87 4.10 19.32
N ARG A 281 4.75 3.88 20.64
CA ARG A 281 3.44 3.74 21.31
C ARG A 281 2.64 5.04 21.22
N ILE A 282 3.29 6.18 21.45
CA ILE A 282 2.64 7.50 21.37
C ILE A 282 2.06 7.71 19.96
N GLU A 283 2.84 7.43 18.92
CA GLU A 283 2.39 7.56 17.54
C GLU A 283 1.25 6.59 17.20
N LEU A 284 1.33 5.34 17.65
CA LEU A 284 0.26 4.36 17.43
C LEU A 284 -1.04 4.78 18.12
N ALA A 285 -0.94 5.32 19.35
CA ALA A 285 -2.09 5.84 20.09
C ALA A 285 -2.68 7.10 19.43
N ARG A 286 -1.84 8.00 18.92
CA ARG A 286 -2.26 9.18 18.15
C ARG A 286 -3.06 8.77 16.90
N ARG A 287 -2.54 7.85 16.10
CA ARG A 287 -3.23 7.35 14.90
C ARG A 287 -4.55 6.64 15.22
N ALA A 288 -4.59 5.87 16.31
CA ALA A 288 -5.82 5.25 16.77
C ALA A 288 -6.90 6.31 17.07
N VAL A 289 -6.54 7.39 17.78
CA VAL A 289 -7.44 8.53 18.06
C VAL A 289 -7.90 9.23 16.78
N GLU A 290 -7.01 9.33 15.77
CA GLU A 290 -7.32 9.89 14.45
C GLU A 290 -8.24 9.00 13.60
N GLY A 291 -8.61 7.82 14.09
CA GLY A 291 -9.57 6.92 13.45
C GLY A 291 -8.94 5.84 12.57
N ASP A 292 -7.63 5.60 12.64
CA ASP A 292 -7.00 4.46 11.99
C ASP A 292 -7.37 3.16 12.74
N GLU A 293 -8.30 2.38 12.17
CA GLU A 293 -8.80 1.14 12.77
C GLU A 293 -7.71 0.08 12.96
N THR A 294 -6.72 0.04 12.06
CA THR A 294 -5.60 -0.90 12.16
C THR A 294 -4.71 -0.49 13.34
N ALA A 295 -4.38 0.79 13.48
CA ALA A 295 -3.65 1.32 14.62
C ALA A 295 -4.39 1.05 15.93
N ALA A 296 -5.70 1.33 15.97
CA ALA A 296 -6.54 1.11 17.14
C ALA A 296 -6.53 -0.35 17.60
N ARG A 297 -6.64 -1.31 16.67
CA ARG A 297 -6.57 -2.74 16.99
C ARG A 297 -5.25 -3.13 17.66
N TYR A 298 -4.11 -2.68 17.11
CA TYR A 298 -2.81 -3.06 17.64
C TYR A 298 -2.43 -2.29 18.91
N ALA A 299 -2.87 -1.04 19.04
CA ALA A 299 -2.74 -0.30 20.29
C ALA A 299 -3.54 -0.95 21.43
N ALA A 300 -4.75 -1.43 21.15
CA ALA A 300 -5.57 -2.19 22.09
C ALA A 300 -4.88 -3.49 22.50
N ALA A 301 -4.39 -4.26 21.52
CA ALA A 301 -3.72 -5.54 21.78
C ALA A 301 -2.42 -5.39 22.57
N GLY A 302 -1.70 -4.26 22.41
CA GLY A 302 -0.53 -3.92 23.22
C GLY A 302 -0.85 -3.36 24.61
N GLY A 303 -2.14 -3.11 24.93
CA GLY A 303 -2.56 -2.51 26.18
C GLY A 303 -2.13 -1.04 26.33
N PHE A 304 -1.88 -0.35 25.22
CA PHE A 304 -1.35 1.02 25.23
C PHE A 304 -2.38 2.03 25.73
N VAL A 305 -1.90 3.13 26.28
CA VAL A 305 -2.70 4.28 26.71
C VAL A 305 -1.96 5.55 26.27
N PRO A 306 -2.64 6.56 25.71
CA PRO A 306 -2.01 7.85 25.41
C PRO A 306 -1.36 8.47 26.65
N ALA A 307 -0.22 9.16 26.45
CA ALA A 307 0.44 9.89 27.52
C ALA A 307 -0.39 11.11 27.98
N ASP A 308 -1.17 11.70 27.08
CA ASP A 308 -2.10 12.78 27.40
C ASP A 308 -3.41 12.20 27.97
N PRO A 309 -3.74 12.47 29.24
CA PRO A 309 -4.95 11.97 29.89
C PRO A 309 -6.24 12.44 29.19
N ASP A 310 -6.23 13.59 28.50
CA ASP A 310 -7.42 14.12 27.81
C ASP A 310 -7.75 13.31 26.55
N LEU A 311 -6.77 12.59 25.98
CA LEU A 311 -6.97 11.69 24.84
C LEU A 311 -7.47 10.30 25.24
N VAL A 312 -7.37 9.93 26.52
CA VAL A 312 -7.70 8.57 26.99
C VAL A 312 -9.14 8.17 26.67
N PRO A 313 -10.18 8.99 26.93
CA PRO A 313 -11.56 8.60 26.63
C PRO A 313 -11.77 8.34 25.12
N LEU A 314 -11.23 9.23 24.28
CA LEU A 314 -11.35 9.12 22.83
C LEU A 314 -10.59 7.90 22.30
N PHE A 315 -9.41 7.62 22.84
CA PHE A 315 -8.62 6.43 22.52
C PHE A 315 -9.32 5.13 22.94
N LEU A 316 -9.91 5.06 24.14
CA LEU A 316 -10.65 3.88 24.58
C LEU A 316 -11.87 3.60 23.71
N ILE A 317 -12.53 4.66 23.21
CA ILE A 317 -13.62 4.52 22.23
C ILE A 317 -13.08 4.02 20.89
N ALA A 318 -12.01 4.63 20.36
CA ALA A 318 -11.38 4.22 19.11
C ALA A 318 -10.94 2.75 19.12
N THR A 319 -10.37 2.31 20.25
CA THR A 319 -9.89 0.94 20.48
C THR A 319 -10.98 -0.03 20.96
N ARG A 320 -12.23 0.43 21.12
CA ARG A 320 -13.38 -0.35 21.61
C ARG A 320 -13.17 -0.99 22.98
N GLN A 321 -12.34 -0.39 23.83
CA GLN A 321 -12.10 -0.82 25.21
C GLN A 321 -13.14 -0.20 26.16
N PHE A 322 -14.43 -0.38 25.85
CA PHE A 322 -15.54 0.32 26.52
C PHE A 322 -15.60 0.07 28.04
N HIS A 323 -15.23 -1.13 28.50
CA HIS A 323 -15.21 -1.46 29.92
C HIS A 323 -14.23 -0.61 30.74
N ARG A 324 -13.18 -0.05 30.11
CA ARG A 324 -12.21 0.85 30.77
C ARG A 324 -12.65 2.31 30.70
N LEU A 325 -13.63 2.64 29.85
CA LEU A 325 -14.07 4.02 29.67
C LEU A 325 -14.80 4.53 30.91
N ASP A 326 -15.62 3.69 31.54
CA ASP A 326 -16.37 4.05 32.74
C ASP A 326 -15.42 4.40 33.91
N ASP A 327 -14.26 3.75 34.01
CA ASP A 327 -13.23 4.09 35.00
C ASP A 327 -12.49 5.40 34.65
N ALA A 328 -12.24 5.63 33.36
CA ALA A 328 -11.44 6.76 32.87
C ALA A 328 -12.22 8.08 32.74
N ASP A 329 -13.53 8.01 32.46
CA ASP A 329 -14.44 9.15 32.28
C ASP A 329 -15.89 8.76 32.67
N PRO A 330 -16.16 8.49 33.96
CA PRO A 330 -17.45 7.95 34.43
C PRO A 330 -18.66 8.81 34.05
N ASP A 331 -18.47 10.12 33.98
CA ASP A 331 -19.54 11.08 33.65
C ASP A 331 -19.56 11.49 32.16
N GLY A 332 -18.59 11.04 31.36
CA GLY A 332 -18.38 11.48 29.98
C GLY A 332 -17.98 12.96 29.86
N ARG A 333 -17.48 13.58 30.94
CA ARG A 333 -17.18 15.01 31.00
C ARG A 333 -15.88 15.35 30.27
N ARG A 334 -14.86 14.50 30.38
CA ARG A 334 -13.58 14.71 29.70
C ARG A 334 -13.77 14.63 28.20
N LEU A 335 -14.48 13.59 27.72
CA LEU A 335 -14.81 13.45 26.32
C LEU A 335 -15.63 14.65 25.80
N ALA A 336 -16.56 15.19 26.60
CA ALA A 336 -17.38 16.34 26.20
C ALA A 336 -16.64 17.68 26.19
N ALA A 337 -15.59 17.83 26.99
CA ALA A 337 -14.73 19.01 26.98
C ALA A 337 -13.69 18.97 25.85
N PHE A 338 -13.43 17.80 25.27
CA PHE A 338 -12.41 17.62 24.25
C PHE A 338 -12.71 18.38 22.95
N PRO A 339 -11.75 19.11 22.36
CA PRO A 339 -11.94 19.82 21.10
C PRO A 339 -12.02 18.85 19.92
N LEU A 340 -13.25 18.40 19.60
CA LEU A 340 -13.48 17.45 18.51
C LEU A 340 -13.12 18.06 17.15
N ALA A 341 -12.31 17.32 16.39
CA ALA A 341 -12.14 17.51 14.95
C ALA A 341 -13.22 16.72 14.19
N VAL A 342 -13.34 16.98 12.88
CA VAL A 342 -14.33 16.32 12.01
C VAL A 342 -14.18 14.79 12.04
N GLY A 343 -12.94 14.27 11.94
CA GLY A 343 -12.68 12.83 11.99
C GLY A 343 -13.10 12.18 13.32
N HIS A 344 -12.87 12.87 14.45
CA HIS A 344 -13.32 12.39 15.76
C HIS A 344 -14.85 12.32 15.83
N ALA A 345 -15.54 13.34 15.31
CA ALA A 345 -17.00 13.36 15.29
C ALA A 345 -17.58 12.23 14.44
N GLU A 346 -16.98 11.92 13.29
CA GLU A 346 -17.40 10.77 12.46
C GLU A 346 -17.20 9.43 13.18
N MET A 347 -16.07 9.27 13.87
CA MET A 347 -15.80 8.08 14.67
C MET A 347 -16.83 7.91 15.80
N LEU A 348 -17.07 8.96 16.60
CA LEU A 348 -18.05 8.93 17.69
C LEU A 348 -19.46 8.65 17.17
N LEU A 349 -19.86 9.27 16.05
CA LEU A 349 -21.17 9.04 15.44
C LEU A 349 -21.33 7.58 14.97
N ARG A 350 -20.28 6.97 14.42
CA ARG A 350 -20.26 5.55 14.05
C ARG A 350 -20.50 4.66 15.27
N VAL A 351 -19.89 4.98 16.41
CA VAL A 351 -20.07 4.26 17.68
C VAL A 351 -21.51 4.41 18.19
N VAL A 352 -22.11 5.61 18.14
CA VAL A 352 -23.52 5.81 18.56
C VAL A 352 -24.50 4.99 17.71
N ASN A 353 -24.20 4.84 16.41
CA ASN A 353 -25.01 4.04 15.48
C ASN A 353 -24.78 2.52 15.61
N GLN A 354 -23.72 2.08 16.28
CA GLN A 354 -23.37 0.66 16.39
C GLN A 354 -24.25 -0.05 17.43
N SER A 355 -24.79 -1.21 17.07
CA SER A 355 -25.51 -2.08 18.01
C SER A 355 -24.55 -2.75 19.00
N GLY A 356 -24.98 -2.91 20.26
CA GLY A 356 -24.19 -3.56 21.31
C GLY A 356 -23.17 -2.67 22.02
N VAL A 357 -23.12 -1.38 21.71
CA VAL A 357 -22.35 -0.40 22.50
C VAL A 357 -23.04 -0.20 23.86
N PRO A 358 -22.31 -0.21 24.99
CA PRO A 358 -22.91 0.03 26.30
C PRO A 358 -23.65 1.37 26.36
N PRO A 359 -24.82 1.45 27.05
CA PRO A 359 -25.60 2.69 27.13
C PRO A 359 -24.81 3.88 27.70
N THR A 360 -23.91 3.64 28.66
CA THR A 360 -23.04 4.66 29.27
C THR A 360 -22.10 5.29 28.23
N VAL A 361 -21.40 4.45 27.45
CA VAL A 361 -20.53 4.88 26.35
C VAL A 361 -21.32 5.64 25.29
N ARG A 362 -22.49 5.12 24.89
CA ARG A 362 -23.36 5.80 23.91
C ARG A 362 -23.76 7.19 24.40
N ALA A 363 -24.19 7.30 25.66
CA ALA A 363 -24.58 8.58 26.26
C ALA A 363 -23.39 9.56 26.34
N ALA A 364 -22.19 9.09 26.69
CA ALA A 364 -20.97 9.90 26.67
C ALA A 364 -20.65 10.45 25.27
N CYS A 365 -20.71 9.59 24.24
CA CYS A 365 -20.51 10.00 22.84
C CYS A 365 -21.55 11.05 22.39
N VAL A 366 -22.84 10.83 22.70
CA VAL A 366 -23.91 11.79 22.37
C VAL A 366 -23.68 13.12 23.06
N ARG A 367 -23.32 13.11 24.35
CA ARG A 367 -23.01 14.32 25.13
C ARG A 367 -21.84 15.09 24.50
N ALA A 368 -20.78 14.39 24.13
CA ALA A 368 -19.61 15.02 23.53
C ALA A 368 -19.90 15.65 22.16
N LEU A 369 -20.62 14.93 21.30
CA LEU A 369 -21.04 15.45 20.01
C LEU A 369 -22.02 16.63 20.16
N ALA A 370 -22.93 16.58 21.14
CA ALA A 370 -23.84 17.68 21.46
C ALA A 370 -23.11 18.92 21.99
N ALA A 371 -22.01 18.74 22.73
CA ALA A 371 -21.18 19.83 23.25
C ALA A 371 -20.25 20.47 22.21
N ALA A 372 -20.03 19.82 21.06
CA ALA A 372 -19.08 20.24 20.04
C ALA A 372 -19.35 21.67 19.52
N ARG A 373 -18.33 22.53 19.55
CA ARG A 373 -18.44 23.94 19.13
C ARG A 373 -17.84 24.25 17.77
N ALA A 374 -16.95 23.40 17.27
CA ALA A 374 -16.29 23.60 15.99
C ALA A 374 -17.32 23.62 14.84
N VAL A 375 -17.27 24.67 14.01
CA VAL A 375 -18.20 24.88 12.88
C VAL A 375 -18.24 23.66 11.95
N GLY A 376 -17.06 23.14 11.58
CA GLY A 376 -16.97 21.96 10.70
C GLY A 376 -17.62 20.70 11.27
N VAL A 377 -17.55 20.49 12.59
CA VAL A 377 -18.20 19.35 13.26
C VAL A 377 -19.72 19.53 13.29
N ARG A 378 -20.21 20.71 13.65
CA ARG A 378 -21.66 20.98 13.66
C ARG A 378 -22.27 20.82 12.27
N ASP A 379 -21.63 21.37 11.24
CA ASP A 379 -22.10 21.24 9.86
C ASP A 379 -22.08 19.79 9.36
N LEU A 380 -21.07 18.99 9.75
CA LEU A 380 -21.05 17.55 9.48
C LEU A 380 -22.27 16.87 10.10
N LEU A 381 -22.52 17.11 11.40
CA LEU A 381 -23.64 16.51 12.13
C LEU A 381 -24.99 16.92 11.51
N CYS A 382 -25.15 18.20 11.18
CA CYS A 382 -26.36 18.69 10.51
C CYS A 382 -26.58 18.03 9.14
N ARG A 383 -25.54 17.90 8.31
CA ARG A 383 -25.64 17.20 7.02
C ARG A 383 -26.03 15.72 7.19
N ARG A 384 -25.46 15.02 8.17
CA ARG A 384 -25.81 13.63 8.46
C ARG A 384 -27.26 13.49 8.93
N ALA A 385 -27.73 14.40 9.78
CA ALA A 385 -29.12 14.43 10.23
C ALA A 385 -30.11 14.72 9.08
N GLU A 386 -29.80 15.67 8.19
CA GLU A 386 -30.60 15.94 6.97
C GLU A 386 -30.69 14.70 6.08
N ALA A 387 -29.60 13.93 5.96
CA ALA A 387 -29.55 12.68 5.23
C ALA A 387 -30.29 11.51 5.93
N GLY A 388 -30.93 11.75 7.09
CA GLY A 388 -31.75 10.77 7.80
C GLY A 388 -30.99 9.90 8.81
N ASP A 389 -29.74 10.22 9.15
CA ASP A 389 -29.01 9.54 10.23
C ASP A 389 -29.67 9.83 11.58
N ARG A 390 -30.17 8.77 12.23
CA ARG A 390 -30.92 8.87 13.49
C ARG A 390 -30.04 9.34 14.65
N ALA A 391 -28.82 8.82 14.77
CA ALA A 391 -27.90 9.24 15.82
C ALA A 391 -27.49 10.71 15.64
N ALA A 392 -27.25 11.13 14.40
CA ALA A 392 -26.94 12.53 14.12
C ALA A 392 -28.13 13.43 14.48
N THR A 393 -29.36 13.00 14.16
CA THR A 393 -30.60 13.73 14.52
C THR A 393 -30.73 13.89 16.04
N GLU A 394 -30.54 12.82 16.81
CA GLU A 394 -30.55 12.88 18.28
C GLU A 394 -29.51 13.87 18.82
N VAL A 395 -28.28 13.80 18.30
CA VAL A 395 -27.17 14.67 18.70
C VAL A 395 -27.45 16.15 18.40
N VAL A 396 -27.92 16.48 17.19
CA VAL A 396 -28.17 17.88 16.82
C VAL A 396 -29.37 18.46 17.56
N VAL A 397 -30.38 17.65 17.86
CA VAL A 397 -31.52 18.06 18.70
C VAL A 397 -31.05 18.31 20.13
N ALA A 398 -30.30 17.38 20.73
CA ALA A 398 -29.79 17.51 22.09
C ALA A 398 -28.82 18.70 22.25
N GLY A 399 -27.95 18.94 21.26
CA GLY A 399 -27.00 20.05 21.25
C GLY A 399 -27.57 21.39 20.78
N GLY A 400 -28.80 21.40 20.27
CA GLY A 400 -29.41 22.58 19.65
C GLY A 400 -28.70 23.07 18.39
N HIS A 401 -27.90 22.22 17.75
CA HIS A 401 -27.08 22.57 16.58
C HIS A 401 -27.94 22.97 15.38
N LEU A 402 -27.45 23.96 14.62
CA LEU A 402 -28.05 24.43 13.37
C LEU A 402 -26.97 24.46 12.28
N PRO A 403 -27.34 24.27 11.00
CA PRO A 403 -26.40 24.43 9.89
C PRO A 403 -25.88 25.87 9.85
N SER A 404 -24.61 26.03 9.51
CA SER A 404 -23.97 27.36 9.45
C SER A 404 -24.49 28.23 8.30
N ASP A 405 -25.13 27.64 7.29
CA ASP A 405 -25.86 28.36 6.25
C ASP A 405 -27.32 28.59 6.68
N PRO A 406 -27.74 29.84 6.96
CA PRO A 406 -29.10 30.15 7.41
C PRO A 406 -30.18 29.83 6.37
N ARG A 407 -29.82 29.64 5.09
CA ARG A 407 -30.78 29.26 4.04
C ARG A 407 -31.25 27.82 4.21
N ARG A 408 -30.42 26.97 4.85
CA ARG A 408 -30.72 25.55 5.11
C ARG A 408 -31.52 25.34 6.39
N GLU A 409 -31.52 26.31 7.30
CA GLU A 409 -32.15 26.19 8.63
C GLU A 409 -33.61 25.71 8.60
N PRO A 410 -34.53 26.27 7.79
CA PRO A 410 -35.93 25.81 7.77
C PRO A 410 -36.04 24.35 7.30
N ALA A 411 -35.30 23.97 6.28
CA ALA A 411 -35.28 22.59 5.79
C ALA A 411 -34.68 21.63 6.81
N PHE A 412 -33.60 22.03 7.48
CA PHE A 412 -32.98 21.26 8.54
C PHE A 412 -33.94 21.00 9.71
N LEU A 413 -34.58 22.04 10.23
CA LEU A 413 -35.54 21.91 11.34
C LEU A 413 -36.75 21.04 10.96
N PHE A 414 -37.23 21.18 9.71
CA PHE A 414 -38.30 20.35 9.17
C PHE A 414 -37.89 18.88 9.04
N LEU A 415 -36.73 18.60 8.45
CA LEU A 415 -36.19 17.25 8.25
C LEU A 415 -35.89 16.53 9.56
N THR A 416 -35.47 17.28 10.59
CA THR A 416 -35.20 16.76 11.95
C THR A 416 -36.42 16.81 12.87
N ARG A 417 -37.59 17.21 12.35
CA ARG A 417 -38.88 17.27 13.06
C ARG A 417 -38.87 18.14 14.33
N GLN A 418 -38.05 19.18 14.36
CA GLN A 418 -38.00 20.16 15.45
C GLN A 418 -39.10 21.21 15.26
N TRP A 419 -40.37 20.79 15.39
CA TRP A 419 -41.54 21.57 14.98
C TRP A 419 -41.64 22.95 15.62
N ASP A 420 -41.50 23.05 16.95
CA ASP A 420 -41.61 24.33 17.64
C ASP A 420 -40.57 25.35 17.16
N ARG A 421 -39.33 24.88 16.90
CA ARG A 421 -38.25 25.71 16.35
C ARG A 421 -38.50 26.05 14.88
N TYR A 422 -39.00 25.10 14.10
CA TYR A 422 -39.36 25.32 12.69
C TYR A 422 -40.46 26.39 12.57
N ASP A 423 -41.54 26.26 13.34
CA ASP A 423 -42.67 27.19 13.30
C ASP A 423 -42.27 28.58 13.80
N ALA A 424 -41.31 28.68 14.74
CA ALA A 424 -40.72 29.97 15.13
C ALA A 424 -39.82 30.58 14.04
N ALA A 425 -39.06 29.76 13.31
CA ALA A 425 -38.08 30.21 12.31
C ALA A 425 -38.69 30.48 10.91
N ASP A 426 -39.79 29.81 10.57
CA ASP A 426 -40.48 29.90 9.28
C ASP A 426 -42.00 29.72 9.45
N PRO A 427 -42.68 30.66 10.16
CA PRO A 427 -44.08 30.51 10.58
C PRO A 427 -45.07 30.34 9.43
N ASP A 428 -44.77 30.91 8.27
CA ASP A 428 -45.59 30.80 7.05
C ASP A 428 -45.06 29.72 6.08
N GLY A 429 -43.94 29.07 6.39
CA GLY A 429 -43.25 28.09 5.55
C GLY A 429 -42.65 28.66 4.26
N SER A 430 -42.54 29.99 4.13
CA SER A 430 -42.09 30.66 2.90
C SER A 430 -40.63 30.35 2.59
N ARG A 431 -39.76 30.31 3.62
CA ARG A 431 -38.34 30.02 3.44
C ARG A 431 -38.12 28.58 2.99
N LEU A 432 -38.84 27.62 3.58
CA LEU A 432 -38.78 26.22 3.17
C LEU A 432 -39.28 26.01 1.73
N ARG A 433 -40.36 26.70 1.34
CA ARG A 433 -40.88 26.67 -0.05
C ARG A 433 -39.95 27.35 -1.05
N ALA A 434 -39.18 28.36 -0.64
CA ALA A 434 -38.15 28.95 -1.48
C ALA A 434 -36.93 28.01 -1.62
N TYR A 435 -36.60 27.27 -0.57
CA TYR A 435 -35.48 26.34 -0.55
C TYR A 435 -35.73 25.05 -1.34
N ALA A 436 -36.88 24.39 -1.15
CA ALA A 436 -37.15 23.06 -1.72
C ALA A 436 -37.00 22.97 -3.26
N PRO A 437 -37.39 23.99 -4.07
CA PRO A 437 -37.19 24.00 -5.51
C PRO A 437 -35.73 24.11 -5.96
N THR A 438 -34.83 24.62 -5.10
CA THR A 438 -33.39 24.71 -5.42
C THR A 438 -32.71 23.35 -5.46
N ARG A 439 -33.37 22.30 -4.94
CA ARG A 439 -32.90 20.92 -4.99
C ARG A 439 -33.46 20.22 -6.21
N ALA A 440 -32.64 19.36 -6.83
CA ALA A 440 -33.05 18.54 -7.97
C ALA A 440 -34.34 17.77 -7.62
N SER A 441 -35.26 17.66 -8.59
CA SER A 441 -36.57 17.02 -8.41
C SER A 441 -36.48 15.58 -7.89
N TYR A 442 -35.41 14.87 -8.24
CA TYR A 442 -35.12 13.49 -7.84
C TYR A 442 -34.15 13.36 -6.67
N SER A 443 -33.76 14.47 -6.04
CA SER A 443 -32.87 14.41 -4.87
C SER A 443 -33.55 13.69 -3.71
N GLU A 444 -32.76 12.91 -2.96
CA GLU A 444 -33.25 12.20 -1.77
C GLU A 444 -33.83 13.16 -0.73
N GLU A 445 -33.19 14.32 -0.57
CA GLU A 445 -33.65 15.40 0.30
C GLU A 445 -35.08 15.86 -0.03
N ARG A 446 -35.40 16.08 -1.31
CA ARG A 446 -36.77 16.47 -1.73
C ARG A 446 -37.77 15.35 -1.48
N ARG A 447 -37.40 14.08 -1.68
CA ARG A 447 -38.25 12.93 -1.32
C ARG A 447 -38.51 12.88 0.18
N GLN A 448 -37.48 13.14 0.98
CA GLN A 448 -37.57 13.12 2.43
C GLN A 448 -38.45 14.26 2.98
N LEU A 449 -38.31 15.48 2.46
CA LEU A 449 -39.20 16.60 2.79
C LEU A 449 -40.66 16.26 2.52
N ARG A 450 -40.97 15.72 1.34
CA ARG A 450 -42.33 15.28 0.97
C ARG A 450 -42.87 14.18 1.87
N ARG A 451 -42.02 13.19 2.20
CA ARG A 451 -42.39 12.11 3.11
C ARG A 451 -42.73 12.65 4.49
N ILE A 452 -41.86 13.46 5.07
CA ILE A 452 -42.05 14.03 6.41
C ILE A 452 -43.27 14.96 6.44
N ALA A 453 -43.49 15.77 5.39
CA ALA A 453 -44.68 16.61 5.27
C ALA A 453 -45.96 15.78 5.33
N ARG A 454 -46.04 14.68 4.56
CA ARG A 454 -47.20 13.77 4.58
C ARG A 454 -47.38 13.11 5.95
N GLU A 455 -46.31 12.61 6.55
CA GLU A 455 -46.34 11.94 7.85
C GLU A 455 -46.79 12.89 8.98
N ALA A 456 -46.37 14.15 8.92
CA ALA A 456 -46.70 15.16 9.92
C ALA A 456 -48.01 15.92 9.64
N GLY A 457 -48.73 15.59 8.55
CA GLY A 457 -49.94 16.32 8.13
C GLY A 457 -49.67 17.79 7.72
N ARG A 458 -48.44 18.11 7.29
CA ARG A 458 -48.00 19.45 6.91
C ARG A 458 -48.03 19.65 5.38
N PRO A 459 -48.15 20.90 4.88
CA PRO A 459 -48.10 21.18 3.44
C PRO A 459 -46.81 20.66 2.79
N ASP A 460 -46.91 20.13 1.56
CA ASP A 460 -45.73 19.73 0.77
C ASP A 460 -44.93 20.99 0.38
N PRO A 461 -43.68 21.14 0.84
CA PRO A 461 -42.88 22.32 0.52
C PRO A 461 -42.48 22.40 -0.97
N GLY A 462 -42.61 21.31 -1.72
CA GLY A 462 -42.30 21.22 -3.14
C GLY A 462 -43.51 21.28 -4.07
N ASP A 463 -44.71 21.58 -3.56
CA ASP A 463 -45.95 21.79 -4.34
C ASP A 463 -46.31 23.30 -4.36
N PRO A 464 -45.96 24.02 -5.44
CA PRO A 464 -46.25 25.46 -5.54
C PRO A 464 -47.75 25.78 -5.71
N HIS A 465 -48.62 24.79 -5.98
CA HIS A 465 -50.01 25.05 -6.41
C HIS A 465 -51.07 24.81 -5.34
N ARG A 466 -50.75 24.19 -4.20
CA ARG A 466 -51.76 23.77 -3.22
C ARG A 466 -52.31 24.90 -2.31
N GLN A 467 -51.63 26.04 -2.20
CA GLN A 467 -52.06 27.12 -1.30
C GLN A 467 -53.07 28.10 -1.91
N LEU A 468 -53.14 28.23 -3.24
CA LEU A 468 -54.09 29.15 -3.89
C LEU A 468 -55.56 28.71 -3.81
N ARG A 469 -55.86 27.51 -3.28
CA ARG A 469 -57.23 26.99 -3.16
C ARG A 469 -57.80 27.02 -1.73
N GLY A 470 -57.06 27.53 -0.74
CA GLY A 470 -57.45 27.50 0.68
C GLY A 470 -58.20 28.72 1.21
N GLY A 471 -58.48 29.74 0.39
CA GLY A 471 -59.15 30.97 0.82
C GLY A 471 -60.58 31.09 0.29
N GLY A 472 -61.56 30.63 1.08
CA GLY A 472 -62.91 31.19 1.18
C GLY A 472 -63.81 31.32 -0.07
N ARG A 473 -64.83 30.46 -0.14
CA ARG A 473 -66.26 30.71 -0.49
C ARG A 473 -66.92 29.32 -0.52
N GLY A 474 -67.76 28.95 0.43
CA GLY A 474 -69.08 29.53 0.64
C GLY A 474 -70.11 28.51 0.14
N HIS A 475 -71.06 28.13 1.00
CA HIS A 475 -72.15 27.21 0.74
C HIS A 475 -72.80 27.38 -0.65
N GLY A 476 -73.00 26.26 -1.35
CA GLY A 476 -73.81 26.16 -2.55
C GLY A 476 -74.25 24.71 -2.76
N VAL A 477 -75.37 24.36 -2.13
CA VAL A 477 -76.19 23.20 -2.50
C VAL A 477 -76.76 23.44 -3.90
N ALA A 478 -76.75 22.41 -4.74
CA ALA A 478 -77.39 22.22 -6.06
C ALA A 478 -76.33 21.92 -7.15
N GLY A 479 -76.46 20.90 -7.98
CA GLY A 479 -77.54 19.96 -8.18
C GLY A 479 -77.06 18.74 -8.96
N SER A 480 -77.88 17.71 -8.87
CA SER A 480 -77.88 16.52 -9.68
C SER A 480 -78.01 16.83 -11.18
N GLY A 481 -77.14 16.22 -11.99
CA GLY A 481 -77.27 16.04 -13.43
C GLY A 481 -75.99 15.33 -13.88
N GLY A 482 -75.97 14.04 -14.25
CA GLY A 482 -76.99 13.31 -14.99
C GLY A 482 -76.78 13.52 -16.48
N TYR A 483 -75.71 12.96 -17.06
CA TYR A 483 -75.69 12.54 -18.45
C TYR A 483 -74.81 11.30 -18.58
N ALA A 484 -75.45 10.25 -19.08
CA ALA A 484 -74.81 9.06 -19.59
C ALA A 484 -74.17 9.35 -20.96
N ASP A 485 -73.23 8.48 -21.31
CA ASP A 485 -73.27 7.69 -22.55
C ASP A 485 -72.15 7.88 -23.58
N THR A 486 -71.76 6.71 -24.08
CA THR A 486 -71.06 6.36 -25.32
C THR A 486 -69.60 6.80 -25.56
N GLY A 487 -68.73 5.78 -25.59
CA GLY A 487 -68.11 5.39 -26.85
C GLY A 487 -66.60 5.62 -26.96
N GLY A 488 -65.87 4.55 -27.29
CA GLY A 488 -64.53 4.65 -27.88
C GLY A 488 -63.53 3.60 -27.45
N TYR A 489 -63.81 2.32 -27.70
CA TYR A 489 -62.75 1.35 -27.93
C TYR A 489 -62.11 1.68 -29.28
N GLY A 490 -60.78 1.85 -29.30
CA GLY A 490 -60.01 2.11 -30.51
C GLY A 490 -58.56 1.71 -30.30
N ASP A 491 -58.20 0.61 -30.93
CA ASP A 491 -56.88 0.00 -31.09
C ASP A 491 -55.72 0.99 -31.36
N GLY A 492 -54.52 0.55 -30.97
CA GLY A 492 -53.36 0.73 -31.83
C GLY A 492 -52.09 1.19 -31.13
N GLY A 493 -51.02 0.40 -31.30
CA GLY A 493 -49.65 0.92 -31.30
C GLY A 493 -48.69 0.20 -30.37
N GLY A 494 -48.19 -0.95 -30.83
CA GLY A 494 -47.01 -1.56 -30.24
C GLY A 494 -45.73 -0.76 -30.51
N TYR A 495 -44.76 -0.89 -29.60
CA TYR A 495 -43.34 -0.74 -29.91
C TYR A 495 -42.56 -1.87 -29.24
N SER A 496 -42.08 -2.76 -30.08
CA SER A 496 -40.97 -3.68 -29.83
C SER A 496 -39.65 -2.94 -29.85
N GLY A 497 -38.65 -3.47 -29.13
CA GLY A 497 -37.26 -3.41 -29.57
C GLY A 497 -36.34 -2.52 -28.73
N GLY A 498 -35.53 -3.15 -27.89
CA GLY A 498 -34.43 -2.51 -27.18
C GLY A 498 -33.56 -3.53 -26.46
N GLY A 499 -33.07 -4.53 -27.18
CA GLY A 499 -32.04 -5.43 -26.68
C GLY A 499 -30.69 -4.71 -26.61
N PHE A 500 -30.02 -4.79 -25.47
CA PHE A 500 -28.58 -4.52 -25.37
C PHE A 500 -27.88 -5.81 -24.95
N SER A 501 -27.25 -6.43 -25.94
CA SER A 501 -26.20 -7.41 -25.79
C SER A 501 -24.89 -6.65 -25.56
N CYS A 502 -24.14 -7.03 -24.52
CA CYS A 502 -22.73 -6.65 -24.37
C CYS A 502 -21.94 -7.94 -24.14
N GLY A 503 -21.38 -8.46 -25.21
CA GLY A 503 -20.24 -9.38 -25.18
C GLY A 503 -19.11 -8.77 -26.00
N GLY A 504 -17.86 -8.92 -25.54
CA GLY A 504 -16.69 -8.58 -26.36
C GLY A 504 -15.47 -8.11 -25.58
N HIS A 505 -14.66 -9.09 -25.20
CA HIS A 505 -13.22 -9.08 -24.93
C HIS A 505 -12.37 -7.90 -25.43
N ALA A 506 -11.45 -7.48 -24.56
CA ALA A 506 -10.02 -7.37 -24.84
C ALA A 506 -9.25 -7.88 -23.61
#